data_AF-A0A7S0GZT5-F1
#
_entry.id   AF-A0A7S0GZT5-F1
#
_cell.length_a   1.000
_cell.length_b   1.000
_cell.length_c   1.000
_cell.angle_alpha   90.00
_cell.angle_beta   90.00
_cell.angle_gamma   90.00
#
_symmetry.space_group_name_H-M   'P 1'
#
loop_
_entity.id
_entity.type
_entity.pdbx_description
1 polymer ?
#
loop_
_entity_poly.entity_id
_entity_poly.type
_entity_poly.pdbx_seq_one_letter_code
_entity_poly.pdbx_strand_id
1 'polypeptide(L)'
;PSATGRPDPRGGAGGTTASSCPPHPGFLHDICVRCGLRREKPSSAGGGSRSSAGHPIPKSTSMRYIHEGLELSNDELEKAKREEKTRVLLSGKLLLVLDLDHTLLNSARFADLTQDDHDVLGRIVAARACADAGGSEEDIAKAAKEAVPHRPDRSMIGREEGREDADGKSTRIPKETERAEDDALPGDETKSFIDDELRELKQTKEPPSGMDSLTDSTVSMEDKDAHFPGCSPPLKHTYCLRHLALFTKLRPFAHKFLRAASELCQLYIYTMGDKRYAAEMACLLDPGGTLFGGRIISNQESTNARVKDLDIVLGADSAVLIVDDTDRVWPNNLRNLIKVDRYHFFKQSALGFRQPGASVAEKNWRDEGDNGTRAQLRDVLLVIASAHRLFFAGTDASGKADEALRSFKRDEDGEETASATRPETARTETSESVQGKDKDKDDSVLGNAKLPDSALETLRSRDVREL
;
A
#
# COMPACT_ATOMS: atom_id res chain seq x y z
N PRO A 1 -79.25 -4.92 -12.79
CA PRO A 1 -79.52 -5.97 -11.78
C PRO A 1 -78.25 -6.23 -10.95
N SER A 2 -78.39 -6.21 -9.63
CA SER A 2 -77.32 -6.27 -8.62
C SER A 2 -77.02 -7.70 -8.13
N ALA A 3 -75.75 -7.97 -7.79
CA ALA A 3 -75.28 -8.75 -6.62
C ALA A 3 -73.74 -8.87 -6.73
N THR A 4 -72.85 -8.46 -5.81
CA THR A 4 -72.65 -8.75 -4.37
C THR A 4 -72.46 -10.24 -4.04
N GLY A 5 -71.21 -10.64 -3.73
CA GLY A 5 -70.89 -11.97 -3.17
C GLY A 5 -69.39 -12.32 -3.09
N ARG A 6 -68.75 -12.04 -1.94
CA ARG A 6 -67.70 -12.93 -1.35
C ARG A 6 -68.47 -14.00 -0.53
N PRO A 7 -67.96 -15.24 -0.23
CA PRO A 7 -66.60 -15.52 0.29
C PRO A 7 -65.92 -16.85 -0.21
N ASP A 8 -64.58 -16.90 -0.37
CA ASP A 8 -63.60 -17.54 0.56
C ASP A 8 -63.33 -19.05 0.21
N PRO A 9 -62.55 -19.86 0.96
CA PRO A 9 -61.18 -20.19 0.56
C PRO A 9 -60.91 -21.68 0.27
N ARG A 10 -59.98 -21.97 -0.66
CA ARG A 10 -58.99 -23.09 -0.68
C ARG A 10 -58.54 -23.41 -2.11
N GLY A 11 -57.26 -23.74 -2.27
CA GLY A 11 -56.73 -24.46 -3.45
C GLY A 11 -56.26 -23.55 -4.60
N GLY A 12 -54.95 -23.49 -4.82
CA GLY A 12 -54.35 -22.69 -5.89
C GLY A 12 -52.82 -22.63 -5.80
N ALA A 13 -52.16 -23.79 -5.79
CA ALA A 13 -50.70 -23.85 -5.86
C ALA A 13 -50.21 -23.32 -7.24
N GLY A 14 -49.16 -22.50 -7.26
CA GLY A 14 -48.77 -21.79 -8.49
C GLY A 14 -47.41 -21.10 -8.45
N GLY A 15 -46.33 -21.84 -8.21
CA GLY A 15 -45.01 -21.56 -8.79
C GLY A 15 -44.16 -20.40 -8.25
N THR A 16 -43.28 -20.72 -7.29
CA THR A 16 -41.83 -20.82 -7.56
C THR A 16 -41.21 -21.83 -6.59
N THR A 17 -40.52 -22.84 -7.12
CA THR A 17 -39.78 -23.81 -6.30
C THR A 17 -38.44 -23.20 -5.87
N ALA A 18 -38.40 -22.62 -4.67
CA ALA A 18 -37.14 -22.33 -3.99
C ALA A 18 -36.48 -23.66 -3.58
N SER A 19 -35.66 -24.22 -4.48
CA SER A 19 -34.93 -25.46 -4.21
C SER A 19 -33.92 -25.25 -3.07
N SER A 20 -33.81 -26.26 -2.21
CA SER A 20 -33.26 -26.16 -0.86
C SER A 20 -31.92 -25.44 -0.75
N CYS A 21 -31.83 -24.54 0.22
CA CYS A 21 -30.57 -23.96 0.69
C CYS A 21 -30.61 -24.01 2.22
N PRO A 22 -30.35 -25.20 2.78
CA PRO A 22 -29.05 -25.46 3.40
C PRO A 22 -28.21 -26.52 2.65
N PRO A 23 -26.87 -26.50 2.79
CA PRO A 23 -26.06 -25.45 3.41
C PRO A 23 -26.09 -24.15 2.58
N HIS A 24 -25.90 -23.01 3.25
CA HIS A 24 -25.80 -21.71 2.57
C HIS A 24 -24.37 -21.49 2.05
N PRO A 25 -24.17 -21.15 0.76
CA PRO A 25 -22.83 -20.92 0.20
C PRO A 25 -22.20 -19.59 0.62
N GLY A 26 -23.03 -18.62 1.04
CA GLY A 26 -22.60 -17.28 1.38
C GLY A 26 -23.77 -16.32 1.56
N PHE A 27 -23.45 -15.12 2.05
CA PHE A 27 -24.39 -14.05 2.36
C PHE A 27 -23.83 -12.71 1.86
N LEU A 28 -24.72 -11.82 1.43
CA LEU A 28 -24.43 -10.42 1.13
C LEU A 28 -25.39 -9.57 1.95
N HIS A 29 -24.87 -8.74 2.85
CA HIS A 29 -25.69 -7.94 3.79
C HIS A 29 -26.74 -8.78 4.56
N ASP A 30 -26.30 -9.89 5.17
CA ASP A 30 -27.15 -10.93 5.81
C ASP A 30 -28.11 -11.69 4.87
N ILE A 31 -28.17 -11.42 3.56
CA ILE A 31 -29.08 -12.12 2.63
C ILE A 31 -28.32 -13.22 1.90
N CYS A 32 -28.81 -14.46 1.93
CA CYS A 32 -28.14 -15.58 1.28
C CYS A 32 -28.12 -15.40 -0.26
N VAL A 33 -26.93 -15.43 -0.85
CA VAL A 33 -26.70 -15.15 -2.29
C VAL A 33 -27.35 -16.18 -3.23
N ARG A 34 -27.81 -17.33 -2.71
CA ARG A 34 -28.45 -18.40 -3.51
C ARG A 34 -29.97 -18.48 -3.36
N CYS A 35 -30.51 -18.29 -2.16
CA CYS A 35 -31.95 -18.46 -1.89
C CYS A 35 -32.68 -17.18 -1.45
N GLY A 36 -31.98 -16.06 -1.24
CA GLY A 36 -32.59 -14.81 -0.77
C GLY A 36 -33.07 -14.83 0.68
N LEU A 37 -32.93 -15.95 1.40
CA LEU A 37 -33.28 -16.01 2.83
C LEU A 37 -32.28 -15.20 3.66
N ARG A 38 -32.80 -14.41 4.60
CA ARG A 38 -31.98 -13.64 5.53
C ARG A 38 -31.43 -14.54 6.64
N ARG A 39 -30.17 -14.33 6.99
CA ARG A 39 -29.51 -14.93 8.16
C ARG A 39 -30.25 -14.53 9.44
N GLU A 40 -30.65 -15.54 10.22
CA GLU A 40 -31.15 -15.33 11.58
C GLU A 40 -30.01 -14.79 12.45
N LYS A 41 -30.23 -13.69 13.18
CA LYS A 41 -29.25 -13.20 14.15
C LYS A 41 -29.13 -14.19 15.30
N PRO A 42 -27.91 -14.57 15.75
CA PRO A 42 -27.77 -15.38 16.95
C PRO A 42 -28.36 -14.61 18.14
N SER A 43 -29.20 -15.28 18.92
CA SER A 43 -29.68 -14.75 20.20
C SER A 43 -28.51 -14.59 21.17
N SER A 44 -28.56 -13.55 22.00
CA SER A 44 -27.43 -13.04 22.81
C SER A 44 -26.99 -13.92 23.99
N ALA A 45 -27.25 -15.24 23.94
CA ALA A 45 -26.86 -16.20 24.95
C ALA A 45 -25.69 -17.06 24.44
N GLY A 46 -24.54 -16.99 25.12
CA GLY A 46 -23.30 -17.61 24.67
C GLY A 46 -23.40 -19.14 24.53
N GLY A 47 -23.08 -19.65 23.33
CA GLY A 47 -23.02 -21.08 23.06
C GLY A 47 -23.29 -21.43 21.60
N GLY A 48 -22.23 -21.39 20.76
CA GLY A 48 -22.17 -21.96 19.41
C GLY A 48 -23.39 -21.78 18.50
N SER A 49 -23.35 -20.80 17.60
CA SER A 49 -24.40 -20.47 16.62
C SER A 49 -25.01 -21.71 15.94
N ARG A 50 -26.24 -22.05 16.34
CA ARG A 50 -27.10 -23.08 15.75
C ARG A 50 -28.26 -22.40 15.03
N SER A 51 -28.67 -22.92 13.88
CA SER A 51 -29.86 -22.44 13.18
C SER A 51 -31.15 -22.81 13.92
N SER A 52 -32.27 -22.18 13.58
CA SER A 52 -33.62 -22.60 14.01
C SER A 52 -33.94 -24.08 13.73
N ALA A 53 -33.23 -24.72 12.78
CA ALA A 53 -33.31 -26.16 12.48
C ALA A 53 -32.27 -27.02 13.24
N GLY A 54 -31.59 -26.49 14.25
CA GLY A 54 -30.64 -27.22 15.11
C GLY A 54 -29.30 -27.59 14.46
N HIS A 55 -29.05 -27.17 13.22
CA HIS A 55 -27.80 -27.46 12.51
C HIS A 55 -26.69 -26.49 12.96
N PRO A 56 -25.42 -26.93 13.03
CA PRO A 56 -24.30 -26.01 13.20
C PRO A 56 -24.31 -24.99 12.05
N ILE A 57 -24.27 -23.70 12.37
CA ILE A 57 -24.09 -22.67 11.34
C ILE A 57 -22.67 -22.84 10.79
N PRO A 58 -22.49 -23.07 9.47
CA PRO A 58 -21.15 -23.21 8.89
C PRO A 58 -20.31 -21.99 9.21
N LYS A 59 -19.01 -22.19 9.48
CA LYS A 59 -18.08 -21.07 9.57
C LYS A 59 -18.10 -20.34 8.22
N SER A 60 -18.29 -19.02 8.28
CA SER A 60 -18.19 -18.12 7.15
C SER A 60 -17.00 -17.18 7.33
N THR A 61 -16.37 -16.83 6.22
CA THR A 61 -15.27 -15.88 6.15
C THR A 61 -15.74 -14.63 5.41
N SER A 62 -15.45 -13.45 5.95
CA SER A 62 -15.83 -12.18 5.30
C SER A 62 -14.87 -11.85 4.16
N MET A 63 -15.40 -11.62 2.96
CA MET A 63 -14.65 -11.24 1.77
C MET A 63 -14.80 -9.73 1.50
N ARG A 64 -14.71 -8.92 2.57
CA ARG A 64 -15.06 -7.49 2.57
C ARG A 64 -14.22 -6.62 1.62
N TYR A 65 -13.04 -7.09 1.21
CA TYR A 65 -12.21 -6.42 0.20
C TYR A 65 -12.75 -6.58 -1.23
N ILE A 66 -13.50 -7.64 -1.51
CA ILE A 66 -14.16 -7.87 -2.81
C ILE A 66 -15.46 -7.07 -2.87
N HIS A 67 -16.28 -7.18 -1.82
CA HIS A 67 -17.50 -6.41 -1.68
C HIS A 67 -17.86 -6.28 -0.20
N GLU A 68 -18.30 -5.09 0.21
CA GLU A 68 -18.75 -4.85 1.57
C GLU A 68 -19.92 -5.78 1.94
N GLY A 69 -19.90 -6.31 3.16
CA GLY A 69 -20.92 -7.24 3.66
C GLY A 69 -21.00 -8.60 2.95
N LEU A 70 -20.05 -8.96 2.08
CA LEU A 70 -19.93 -10.31 1.51
C LEU A 70 -19.27 -11.27 2.51
N GLU A 71 -19.92 -12.40 2.74
CA GLU A 71 -19.38 -13.55 3.47
C GLU A 71 -19.58 -14.82 2.65
N LEU A 72 -18.58 -15.70 2.62
CA LEU A 72 -18.65 -17.01 1.98
C LEU A 72 -18.54 -18.11 3.02
N SER A 73 -19.19 -19.25 2.81
CA SER A 73 -18.87 -20.47 3.54
C SER A 73 -17.46 -20.94 3.16
N ASN A 74 -16.77 -21.63 4.08
CA ASN A 74 -15.43 -22.15 3.80
C ASN A 74 -15.38 -23.01 2.53
N ASP A 75 -16.40 -23.85 2.27
CA ASP A 75 -16.44 -24.72 1.08
C ASP A 75 -16.53 -23.93 -0.24
N GLU A 76 -17.33 -22.84 -0.27
CA GLU A 76 -17.47 -22.00 -1.46
C GLU A 76 -16.25 -21.07 -1.62
N LEU A 77 -15.61 -20.66 -0.53
CA LEU A 77 -14.33 -19.92 -0.56
C LEU A 77 -13.18 -20.80 -1.08
N GLU A 78 -13.03 -22.04 -0.60
CA GLU A 78 -12.03 -22.99 -1.09
C GLU A 78 -12.29 -23.43 -2.54
N LYS A 79 -13.54 -23.39 -2.99
CA LYS A 79 -13.87 -23.53 -4.41
C LYS A 79 -13.41 -22.29 -5.20
N ALA A 80 -13.74 -21.08 -4.76
CA ALA A 80 -13.31 -19.83 -5.39
C ALA A 80 -11.77 -19.70 -5.46
N LYS A 81 -11.06 -20.07 -4.40
CA LYS A 81 -9.58 -20.13 -4.36
C LYS A 81 -9.01 -21.05 -5.46
N ARG A 82 -9.60 -22.23 -5.68
CA ARG A 82 -9.16 -23.19 -6.72
C ARG A 82 -9.51 -22.74 -8.14
N GLU A 83 -10.66 -22.10 -8.31
CA GLU A 83 -11.06 -21.50 -9.58
C GLU A 83 -10.14 -20.32 -9.96
N GLU A 84 -9.81 -19.44 -9.01
CA GLU A 84 -8.86 -18.34 -9.23
C GLU A 84 -7.44 -18.85 -9.48
N LYS A 85 -6.93 -19.84 -8.71
CA LYS A 85 -5.65 -20.53 -9.01
C LYS A 85 -5.63 -20.99 -10.48
N THR A 86 -6.69 -21.67 -10.91
CA THR A 86 -6.78 -22.20 -12.28
C THR A 86 -6.77 -21.07 -13.32
N ARG A 87 -7.57 -20.01 -13.11
CA ARG A 87 -7.66 -18.87 -14.03
C ARG A 87 -6.32 -18.12 -14.16
N VAL A 88 -5.63 -17.90 -13.04
CA VAL A 88 -4.35 -17.19 -12.98
C VAL A 88 -3.25 -18.02 -13.64
N LEU A 89 -3.14 -19.31 -13.32
CA LEU A 89 -2.16 -20.21 -13.96
C LEU A 89 -2.36 -20.31 -15.48
N LEU A 90 -3.61 -20.35 -15.97
CA LEU A 90 -3.91 -20.38 -17.41
C LEU A 90 -3.43 -19.11 -18.17
N SER A 91 -3.23 -17.99 -17.48
CA SER A 91 -2.64 -16.76 -18.04
C SER A 91 -1.09 -16.76 -18.04
N GLY A 92 -0.47 -17.81 -17.51
CA GLY A 92 0.97 -17.92 -17.32
C GLY A 92 1.48 -17.04 -16.18
N LYS A 93 0.67 -16.80 -15.13
CA LYS A 93 1.02 -15.96 -13.98
C LYS A 93 0.89 -16.72 -12.66
N LEU A 94 1.62 -16.29 -11.64
CA LEU A 94 1.42 -16.64 -10.22
C LEU A 94 0.53 -15.58 -9.53
N LEU A 95 0.38 -15.67 -8.22
CA LEU A 95 -0.17 -14.61 -7.38
C LEU A 95 0.96 -13.98 -6.55
N LEU A 96 0.90 -12.66 -6.33
CA LEU A 96 1.88 -11.94 -5.52
C LEU A 96 1.16 -11.01 -4.53
N VAL A 97 1.32 -11.30 -3.24
CA VAL A 97 0.84 -10.46 -2.14
C VAL A 97 1.98 -9.53 -1.71
N LEU A 98 1.70 -8.23 -1.71
CA LEU A 98 2.66 -7.19 -1.39
C LEU A 98 2.20 -6.44 -0.14
N ASP A 99 3.11 -6.31 0.83
CA ASP A 99 2.98 -5.30 1.86
C ASP A 99 3.37 -3.90 1.33
N LEU A 100 3.01 -2.84 2.07
CA LEU A 100 3.30 -1.46 1.73
C LEU A 100 4.46 -0.87 2.55
N ASP A 101 4.31 -0.85 3.87
CA ASP A 101 5.12 -0.04 4.79
C ASP A 101 6.47 -0.71 5.07
N HIS A 102 7.56 0.01 4.81
CA HIS A 102 8.92 -0.53 4.78
C HIS A 102 9.17 -1.58 3.69
N THR A 103 8.15 -2.01 2.96
CA THR A 103 8.25 -2.95 1.84
C THR A 103 8.39 -2.22 0.49
N LEU A 104 7.33 -1.48 0.07
CA LEU A 104 7.28 -0.71 -1.18
C LEU A 104 7.41 0.81 -0.98
N LEU A 105 7.15 1.29 0.24
CA LEU A 105 7.16 2.72 0.57
C LEU A 105 7.50 2.94 2.04
N ASN A 106 7.69 4.19 2.42
CA ASN A 106 7.80 4.62 3.80
C ASN A 106 7.01 5.93 3.98
N SER A 107 6.26 6.04 5.07
CA SER A 107 5.42 7.20 5.40
C SER A 107 5.80 7.77 6.77
N ALA A 108 5.63 9.07 6.95
CA ALA A 108 5.79 9.77 8.24
C ALA A 108 4.66 10.77 8.44
N ARG A 109 4.13 10.86 9.66
CA ARG A 109 3.07 11.82 10.01
C ARG A 109 3.64 13.21 10.21
N PHE A 110 2.84 14.23 9.95
CA PHE A 110 3.24 15.62 10.18
C PHE A 110 3.60 15.90 11.64
N ALA A 111 2.95 15.22 12.60
CA ALA A 111 3.26 15.33 14.02
C ALA A 111 4.57 14.64 14.44
N ASP A 112 5.10 13.74 13.60
CA ASP A 112 6.30 12.93 13.85
C ASP A 112 7.58 13.58 13.27
N LEU A 113 7.47 14.79 12.71
CA LEU A 113 8.51 15.48 11.95
C LEU A 113 8.80 16.88 12.55
N THR A 114 10.07 17.29 12.54
CA THR A 114 10.44 18.64 12.99
C THR A 114 10.08 19.70 11.94
N GLN A 115 9.99 20.98 12.32
CA GLN A 115 9.73 22.06 11.36
C GLN A 115 10.80 22.11 10.24
N ASP A 116 12.06 21.80 10.57
CA ASP A 116 13.13 21.77 9.56
C ASP A 116 12.97 20.55 8.61
N ASP A 117 12.46 19.40 9.09
CA ASP A 117 12.10 18.28 8.21
C ASP A 117 10.89 18.64 7.32
N HIS A 118 9.87 19.34 7.85
CA HIS A 118 8.74 19.87 7.06
C HIS A 118 9.19 20.83 5.97
N ASP A 119 10.06 21.79 6.31
CA ASP A 119 10.60 22.76 5.37
C ASP A 119 11.37 22.02 4.25
N VAL A 120 12.30 21.12 4.59
CA VAL A 120 13.09 20.36 3.60
C VAL A 120 12.21 19.46 2.72
N LEU A 121 11.26 18.71 3.30
CA LEU A 121 10.36 17.86 2.52
C LEU A 121 9.42 18.69 1.63
N GLY A 122 9.00 19.87 2.07
CA GLY A 122 8.27 20.84 1.26
C GLY A 122 9.08 21.27 0.03
N ARG A 123 10.37 21.60 0.21
CA ARG A 123 11.28 21.92 -0.92
C ARG A 123 11.43 20.76 -1.90
N ILE A 124 11.66 19.54 -1.38
CA ILE A 124 11.82 18.33 -2.20
C ILE A 124 10.57 18.07 -3.05
N VAL A 125 9.38 18.14 -2.44
CA VAL A 125 8.10 17.93 -3.13
C VAL A 125 7.85 19.01 -4.19
N ALA A 126 8.16 20.28 -3.91
CA ALA A 126 8.02 21.37 -4.88
C ALA A 126 9.00 21.23 -6.07
N ALA A 127 10.28 20.96 -5.79
CA ALA A 127 11.32 20.69 -6.78
C ALA A 127 10.92 19.53 -7.70
N ARG A 128 10.45 18.42 -7.10
CA ARG A 128 9.97 17.22 -7.80
C ARG A 128 8.74 17.50 -8.67
N ALA A 129 7.75 18.24 -8.16
CA ALA A 129 6.56 18.61 -8.93
C ALA A 129 6.89 19.52 -10.12
N CYS A 130 7.85 20.44 -9.97
CA CYS A 130 8.35 21.28 -11.05
C CYS A 130 9.09 20.46 -12.13
N ALA A 131 9.92 19.50 -11.71
CA ALA A 131 10.62 18.59 -12.62
C ALA A 131 9.65 17.68 -13.39
N ASP A 132 8.62 17.12 -12.73
CA ASP A 132 7.58 16.31 -13.37
C ASP A 132 6.74 17.12 -14.38
N ALA A 133 6.64 18.45 -14.20
CA ALA A 133 6.02 19.36 -15.15
C ALA A 133 6.94 19.80 -16.31
N GLY A 134 8.21 19.34 -16.33
CA GLY A 134 9.19 19.69 -17.35
C GLY A 134 9.84 21.08 -17.18
N GLY A 135 9.87 21.62 -15.96
CA GLY A 135 10.58 22.86 -15.66
C GLY A 135 12.10 22.75 -15.83
N SER A 136 12.76 23.89 -16.09
CA SER A 136 14.22 23.96 -16.16
C SER A 136 14.89 23.79 -14.79
N GLU A 137 16.21 23.62 -14.74
CA GLU A 137 16.96 23.59 -13.48
C GLU A 137 16.74 24.87 -12.64
N GLU A 138 16.62 26.02 -13.30
CA GLU A 138 16.30 27.30 -12.65
C GLU A 138 14.88 27.31 -12.07
N ASP A 139 13.88 26.80 -12.81
CA ASP A 139 12.50 26.68 -12.33
C ASP A 139 12.40 25.73 -11.13
N ILE A 140 13.12 24.61 -11.18
CA ILE A 140 13.18 23.60 -10.10
C ILE A 140 13.81 24.21 -8.84
N ALA A 141 14.94 24.90 -8.98
CA ALA A 141 15.61 25.59 -7.86
C ALA A 141 14.74 26.71 -7.27
N LYS A 142 14.04 27.47 -8.12
CA LYS A 142 13.08 28.49 -7.70
C LYS A 142 11.90 27.89 -6.93
N ALA A 143 11.27 26.84 -7.47
CA ALA A 143 10.16 26.13 -6.82
C ALA A 143 10.57 25.56 -5.45
N ALA A 144 11.78 25.01 -5.34
CA ALA A 144 12.35 24.58 -4.06
C ALA A 144 12.50 25.75 -3.07
N LYS A 145 12.98 26.91 -3.53
CA LYS A 145 13.20 28.09 -2.68
C LYS A 145 11.90 28.72 -2.19
N GLU A 146 10.89 28.81 -3.06
CA GLU A 146 9.58 29.41 -2.77
C GLU A 146 8.66 28.53 -1.88
N ALA A 147 8.96 27.24 -1.73
CA ALA A 147 8.16 26.30 -0.96
C ALA A 147 8.17 26.52 0.57
N VAL A 148 9.09 27.33 1.10
CA VAL A 148 9.22 27.60 2.54
C VAL A 148 8.54 28.92 2.91
N PRO A 149 7.64 28.95 3.91
CA PRO A 149 7.08 30.18 4.43
C PRO A 149 8.20 31.13 4.88
N HIS A 150 8.11 32.40 4.49
CA HIS A 150 9.11 33.40 4.86
C HIS A 150 9.19 33.52 6.39
N ARG A 151 10.22 32.91 7.02
CA ARG A 151 10.51 33.11 8.44
C ARG A 151 10.84 34.60 8.61
N PRO A 152 10.10 35.36 9.44
CA PRO A 152 10.47 36.75 9.72
C PRO A 152 11.88 36.76 10.33
N ASP A 153 12.71 37.71 9.90
CA ASP A 153 14.10 37.76 10.32
C ASP A 153 14.19 37.83 11.85
N ARG A 154 14.94 36.89 12.42
CA ARG A 154 15.14 36.75 13.86
C ARG A 154 15.93 37.94 14.45
N SER A 155 16.54 38.78 13.59
CA SER A 155 17.09 40.09 13.95
C SER A 155 16.03 41.13 14.37
N MET A 156 14.77 40.94 13.97
CA MET A 156 13.66 41.87 14.23
C MET A 156 12.90 41.59 15.54
N ILE A 157 13.22 40.49 16.25
CA ILE A 157 12.72 40.26 17.61
C ILE A 157 13.58 41.08 18.57
N GLY A 158 13.23 42.36 18.71
CA GLY A 158 13.91 43.29 19.61
C GLY A 158 13.90 42.79 21.06
N ARG A 159 14.98 43.08 21.78
CA ARG A 159 15.06 42.92 23.24
C ARG A 159 13.95 43.72 23.92
N GLU A 160 12.95 43.03 24.46
CA GLU A 160 12.13 43.51 25.57
C GLU A 160 12.23 42.56 26.76
N GLU A 161 13.45 42.40 27.27
CA GLU A 161 13.69 42.03 28.66
C GLU A 161 14.08 43.29 29.44
N GLY A 162 13.37 43.58 30.53
CA GLY A 162 13.83 44.51 31.57
C GLY A 162 13.45 45.98 31.40
N ARG A 163 12.18 46.31 31.64
CA ARG A 163 11.86 47.49 32.46
C ARG A 163 10.96 47.08 33.61
N GLU A 164 11.47 47.27 34.82
CA GLU A 164 10.70 47.18 36.05
C GLU A 164 9.89 48.47 36.19
N ASP A 165 8.57 48.39 36.05
CA ASP A 165 7.68 49.46 36.51
C ASP A 165 7.16 49.09 37.91
N ALA A 166 7.57 49.89 38.89
CA ALA A 166 7.19 49.69 40.28
C ALA A 166 5.78 50.23 40.53
N ASP A 167 4.79 49.34 40.60
CA ASP A 167 3.58 49.60 41.40
C ASP A 167 2.91 48.30 41.86
N GLY A 168 2.89 48.10 43.18
CA GLY A 168 2.35 46.90 43.79
C GLY A 168 0.82 46.92 43.86
N LYS A 169 0.12 46.13 43.03
CA LYS A 169 -1.29 45.82 43.27
C LYS A 169 -1.68 44.39 42.96
N SER A 170 -2.22 43.73 43.98
CA SER A 170 -2.80 42.39 43.90
C SER A 170 -4.17 42.39 43.23
N THR A 171 -4.38 41.48 42.28
CA THR A 171 -5.70 40.94 41.94
C THR A 171 -5.62 39.44 41.70
N ARG A 172 -6.34 38.68 42.52
CA ARG A 172 -6.59 37.23 42.36
C ARG A 172 -7.70 37.00 41.32
N ILE A 173 -7.90 35.72 40.97
CA ILE A 173 -9.16 34.97 40.67
C ILE A 173 -9.13 34.31 39.26
N PRO A 174 -9.49 33.02 39.09
CA PRO A 174 -9.41 31.87 40.01
C PRO A 174 -8.81 30.60 39.36
N LYS A 175 -8.84 29.47 40.08
CA LYS A 175 -8.69 28.11 39.54
C LYS A 175 -10.07 27.45 39.39
N GLU A 176 -10.12 26.40 38.57
CA GLU A 176 -11.16 25.35 38.48
C GLU A 176 -12.56 25.72 37.93
N THR A 177 -12.95 25.06 36.84
CA THR A 177 -13.96 23.98 36.89
C THR A 177 -13.70 22.96 35.77
N GLU A 178 -13.74 21.67 36.10
CA GLU A 178 -13.80 20.58 35.11
C GLU A 178 -15.17 20.52 34.42
N ARG A 179 -15.19 20.05 33.17
CA ARG A 179 -16.31 19.26 32.62
C ARG A 179 -15.83 18.39 31.46
N ALA A 180 -16.19 17.11 31.50
CA ALA A 180 -15.99 16.16 30.41
C ALA A 180 -17.09 16.37 29.33
N GLU A 181 -16.89 15.99 28.07
CA GLU A 181 -17.41 14.77 27.40
C GLU A 181 -17.57 15.14 25.90
N ASP A 182 -17.31 14.31 24.88
CA ASP A 182 -16.42 13.14 24.72
C ASP A 182 -16.17 12.92 23.19
N ASP A 183 -15.11 12.19 22.79
CA ASP A 183 -14.93 11.47 21.49
C ASP A 183 -13.44 11.07 21.24
N ALA A 184 -13.00 9.99 21.87
CA ALA A 184 -11.73 9.33 21.56
C ALA A 184 -11.96 7.85 21.19
N LEU A 185 -11.60 7.46 19.97
CA LEU A 185 -11.67 6.05 19.53
C LEU A 185 -10.55 5.22 20.20
N PRO A 186 -10.83 4.01 20.73
CA PRO A 186 -9.90 3.30 21.62
C PRO A 186 -8.96 2.31 20.91
N GLY A 187 -7.77 2.13 21.50
CA GLY A 187 -7.15 0.80 21.62
C GLY A 187 -5.95 0.47 20.71
N ASP A 188 -4.75 0.91 21.07
CA ASP A 188 -3.50 0.18 20.78
C ASP A 188 -2.90 -0.35 22.10
N GLU A 189 -3.32 -1.55 22.49
CA GLU A 189 -2.69 -2.30 23.57
C GLU A 189 -1.54 -3.18 23.05
N THR A 190 -0.40 -2.53 22.80
CA THR A 190 0.91 -3.22 22.68
C THR A 190 2.01 -2.62 23.58
N LYS A 191 1.68 -1.64 24.44
CA LYS A 191 2.66 -0.84 25.20
C LYS A 191 3.08 -1.39 26.57
N SER A 192 2.77 -2.64 26.92
CA SER A 192 2.94 -3.17 28.29
C SER A 192 4.22 -3.98 28.57
N PHE A 193 5.23 -3.95 27.69
CA PHE A 193 6.46 -4.77 27.85
C PHE A 193 7.79 -4.02 27.62
N ILE A 194 7.81 -2.68 27.61
CA ILE A 194 9.03 -1.88 27.36
C ILE A 194 9.39 -0.93 28.53
N ASP A 195 8.46 -0.65 29.45
CA ASP A 195 8.65 0.41 30.45
C ASP A 195 9.41 0.00 31.74
N ASP A 196 9.58 -1.31 32.03
CA ASP A 196 10.35 -1.76 33.20
C ASP A 196 11.88 -1.75 32.97
N GLU A 197 12.36 -2.00 31.75
CA GLU A 197 13.79 -2.13 31.45
C GLU A 197 14.49 -0.76 31.24
N LEU A 198 13.74 0.32 31.02
CA LEU A 198 14.30 1.67 30.85
C LEU A 198 14.68 2.37 32.17
N ARG A 199 14.47 1.74 33.32
CA ARG A 199 14.64 2.39 34.63
C ARG A 199 16.04 2.21 35.27
N GLU A 200 16.85 1.27 34.81
CA GLU A 200 18.18 0.98 35.39
C GLU A 200 19.36 1.70 34.71
N LEU A 201 19.22 2.18 33.47
CA LEU A 201 20.33 2.75 32.68
C LEU A 201 20.63 4.26 32.93
N LYS A 202 20.27 4.81 34.09
CA LYS A 202 20.49 6.24 34.42
C LYS A 202 21.62 6.53 35.43
N GLN A 203 22.56 5.60 35.64
CA GLN A 203 23.73 5.84 36.51
C GLN A 203 25.05 5.30 35.94
N THR A 204 25.83 6.17 35.27
CA THR A 204 27.32 6.28 35.19
C THR A 204 27.68 7.24 34.03
N LYS A 205 28.13 8.47 34.30
CA LYS A 205 29.53 8.95 34.47
C LYS A 205 30.30 9.25 33.17
N GLU A 206 30.43 10.56 32.90
CA GLU A 206 31.46 11.38 32.20
C GLU A 206 32.15 10.93 30.88
N PRO A 207 32.40 11.86 29.94
CA PRO A 207 33.09 11.59 28.67
C PRO A 207 34.62 11.74 28.77
N PRO A 208 35.41 10.99 27.96
CA PRO A 208 36.86 11.20 27.84
C PRO A 208 37.21 12.34 26.87
N SER A 209 38.33 13.02 27.15
CA SER A 209 38.85 14.16 26.38
C SER A 209 40.06 13.80 25.49
N GLY A 210 40.06 14.29 24.25
CA GLY A 210 41.18 14.23 23.27
C GLY A 210 40.62 14.37 21.85
N MET A 211 40.78 15.51 21.16
CA MET A 211 41.93 15.85 20.29
C MET A 211 41.99 14.88 19.09
N ASP A 212 41.76 15.31 17.85
CA ASP A 212 42.56 16.33 17.15
C ASP A 212 41.82 17.34 16.25
N SER A 213 42.57 18.40 15.88
CA SER A 213 42.15 19.53 15.05
C SER A 213 42.32 19.29 13.55
N LEU A 214 41.31 19.64 12.75
CA LEU A 214 41.46 19.90 11.30
C LEU A 214 40.77 21.22 10.90
N THR A 215 41.57 22.28 11.02
CA THR A 215 41.62 23.48 10.18
C THR A 215 40.33 24.00 9.52
N ASP A 216 39.90 25.15 10.05
CA ASP A 216 39.15 26.20 9.35
C ASP A 216 39.55 26.33 7.86
N SER A 217 38.55 26.32 6.99
CA SER A 217 38.66 26.80 5.62
C SER A 217 37.56 27.85 5.43
N THR A 218 37.99 29.09 5.26
CA THR A 218 37.12 30.26 5.14
C THR A 218 36.24 30.17 3.89
N VAL A 219 35.02 29.64 4.04
CA VAL A 219 34.01 29.64 2.98
C VAL A 219 33.37 31.03 2.93
N SER A 220 33.44 31.68 1.76
CA SER A 220 32.78 32.95 1.48
C SER A 220 31.26 32.87 1.72
N MET A 221 30.68 33.95 2.24
CA MET A 221 29.29 33.96 2.74
C MET A 221 28.21 34.16 1.65
N GLU A 222 28.46 33.81 0.39
CA GLU A 222 27.61 34.26 -0.74
C GLU A 222 26.85 33.15 -1.48
N ASP A 223 26.99 31.86 -1.13
CA ASP A 223 26.35 30.77 -1.92
C ASP A 223 25.82 29.55 -1.11
N LYS A 224 25.26 29.79 0.08
CA LYS A 224 24.67 28.71 0.93
C LYS A 224 23.18 28.45 0.72
N ASP A 225 22.49 29.30 -0.04
CA ASP A 225 21.03 29.29 -0.19
C ASP A 225 20.51 28.72 -1.53
N ALA A 226 21.39 28.24 -2.40
CA ALA A 226 21.02 27.73 -3.73
C ALA A 226 20.78 26.21 -3.78
N HIS A 227 21.56 25.42 -3.03
CA HIS A 227 21.58 23.95 -3.16
C HIS A 227 20.97 23.26 -1.92
N PHE A 228 19.65 23.03 -1.96
CA PHE A 228 18.95 22.31 -0.91
C PHE A 228 19.11 20.79 -1.04
N PRO A 229 19.36 20.05 0.06
CA PRO A 229 19.60 18.62 0.01
C PRO A 229 18.36 17.87 -0.53
N GLY A 230 18.59 16.90 -1.41
CA GLY A 230 17.52 16.14 -2.08
C GLY A 230 16.69 16.92 -3.11
N CYS A 231 17.04 18.17 -3.42
CA CYS A 231 16.35 19.00 -4.41
C CYS A 231 17.11 19.09 -5.76
N SER A 232 18.36 18.65 -5.83
CA SER A 232 19.18 18.67 -7.04
C SER A 232 20.07 17.40 -7.10
N PRO A 233 19.75 16.42 -7.95
CA PRO A 233 18.46 16.26 -8.64
C PRO A 233 17.31 16.06 -7.62
N PRO A 234 16.06 16.44 -7.95
CA PRO A 234 14.93 16.25 -7.04
C PRO A 234 14.67 14.77 -6.72
N LEU A 235 14.50 14.43 -5.43
CA LEU A 235 14.22 13.06 -5.02
C LEU A 235 12.89 12.56 -5.59
N LYS A 236 13.01 11.57 -6.48
CA LYS A 236 11.89 10.94 -7.17
C LYS A 236 10.92 10.28 -6.18
N HIS A 237 9.62 10.34 -6.52
CA HIS A 237 8.53 9.67 -5.79
C HIS A 237 8.39 10.06 -4.30
N THR A 238 8.61 11.33 -3.98
CA THR A 238 8.34 11.90 -2.65
C THR A 238 7.05 12.73 -2.72
N TYR A 239 6.08 12.47 -1.85
CA TYR A 239 4.72 13.02 -1.91
C TYR A 239 4.29 13.63 -0.56
N CYS A 240 3.44 14.66 -0.61
CA CYS A 240 2.83 15.31 0.55
C CYS A 240 1.30 15.13 0.50
N LEU A 241 0.77 14.20 1.30
CA LEU A 241 -0.64 13.86 1.38
C LEU A 241 -1.30 14.65 2.52
N ARG A 242 -1.58 15.93 2.26
CA ARG A 242 -2.07 16.89 3.28
C ARG A 242 -3.37 16.43 3.95
N HIS A 243 -4.25 15.75 3.21
CA HIS A 243 -5.54 15.22 3.68
C HIS A 243 -5.42 13.97 4.59
N LEU A 244 -4.23 13.36 4.65
CA LEU A 244 -3.86 12.33 5.63
C LEU A 244 -2.86 12.85 6.67
N ALA A 245 -2.37 14.09 6.54
CA ALA A 245 -1.25 14.64 7.29
C ALA A 245 0.02 13.75 7.22
N LEU A 246 0.34 13.22 6.03
CA LEU A 246 1.48 12.35 5.77
C LEU A 246 2.44 12.94 4.73
N PHE A 247 3.74 12.71 4.92
CA PHE A 247 4.68 12.60 3.80
C PHE A 247 4.91 11.12 3.50
N THR A 248 4.97 10.77 2.22
CA THR A 248 5.19 9.40 1.75
C THR A 248 6.28 9.38 0.69
N LYS A 249 7.22 8.46 0.83
CA LYS A 249 8.27 8.18 -0.14
C LYS A 249 8.07 6.76 -0.67
N LEU A 250 7.97 6.59 -1.99
CA LEU A 250 8.04 5.26 -2.59
C LEU A 250 9.48 4.78 -2.63
N ARG A 251 9.71 3.49 -2.35
CA ARG A 251 11.01 2.85 -2.44
C ARG A 251 11.53 2.92 -3.89
N PRO A 252 12.83 3.11 -4.12
CA PRO A 252 13.41 3.13 -5.46
C PRO A 252 12.96 1.94 -6.31
N PHE A 253 12.64 2.25 -7.57
CA PHE A 253 12.07 1.33 -8.57
C PHE A 253 10.66 0.78 -8.31
N ALA A 254 9.91 1.21 -7.28
CA ALA A 254 8.58 0.66 -6.98
C ALA A 254 7.63 0.56 -8.20
N HIS A 255 7.49 1.60 -9.02
CA HIS A 255 6.66 1.54 -10.23
C HIS A 255 7.20 0.59 -11.31
N LYS A 256 8.53 0.53 -11.51
CA LYS A 256 9.18 -0.38 -12.47
C LYS A 256 9.02 -1.84 -12.02
N PHE A 257 9.19 -2.08 -10.72
CA PHE A 257 8.98 -3.36 -10.05
C PHE A 257 7.54 -3.84 -10.24
N LEU A 258 6.54 -3.02 -9.92
CA LEU A 258 5.14 -3.40 -10.05
C LEU A 258 4.74 -3.72 -11.50
N ARG A 259 5.23 -2.94 -12.49
CA ARG A 259 5.01 -3.27 -13.91
C ARG A 259 5.59 -4.64 -14.26
N ALA A 260 6.88 -4.87 -14.01
CA ALA A 260 7.54 -6.13 -14.35
C ALA A 260 6.96 -7.33 -13.58
N ALA A 261 6.66 -7.17 -12.29
CA ALA A 261 6.01 -8.19 -11.47
C ALA A 261 4.59 -8.50 -11.97
N SER A 262 3.85 -7.50 -12.48
CA SER A 262 2.50 -7.72 -13.02
C SER A 262 2.48 -8.62 -14.27
N GLU A 263 3.57 -8.73 -15.01
CA GLU A 263 3.67 -9.68 -16.14
C GLU A 263 3.83 -11.14 -15.69
N LEU A 264 4.37 -11.35 -14.50
CA LEU A 264 4.61 -12.66 -13.90
C LEU A 264 3.53 -13.05 -12.89
N CYS A 265 2.82 -12.08 -12.31
CA CYS A 265 1.93 -12.28 -11.17
C CYS A 265 0.66 -11.42 -11.24
N GLN A 266 -0.45 -11.94 -10.73
CA GLN A 266 -1.59 -11.12 -10.33
C GLN A 266 -1.28 -10.48 -8.97
N LEU A 267 -1.35 -9.15 -8.89
CA LEU A 267 -0.91 -8.41 -7.70
C LEU A 267 -2.05 -8.18 -6.70
N TYR A 268 -1.73 -8.33 -5.41
CA TYR A 268 -2.55 -8.01 -4.25
C TYR A 268 -1.76 -7.07 -3.33
N ILE A 269 -2.45 -6.11 -2.69
CA ILE A 269 -1.93 -5.40 -1.51
C ILE A 269 -2.49 -6.08 -0.26
N TYR A 270 -1.64 -6.31 0.76
CA TYR A 270 -2.07 -6.70 2.10
C TYR A 270 -1.25 -5.93 3.14
N THR A 271 -1.84 -4.89 3.73
CA THR A 271 -1.22 -4.01 4.73
C THR A 271 -1.96 -4.07 6.06
N MET A 272 -1.24 -3.79 7.16
CA MET A 272 -1.82 -3.57 8.49
C MET A 272 -2.24 -2.10 8.72
N GLY A 273 -2.03 -1.21 7.73
CA GLY A 273 -2.61 0.12 7.69
C GLY A 273 -4.13 0.09 7.49
N ASP A 274 -4.79 1.23 7.74
CA ASP A 274 -6.23 1.33 7.55
C ASP A 274 -6.66 1.41 6.08
N LYS A 275 -7.95 1.17 5.81
CA LYS A 275 -8.54 1.18 4.47
C LYS A 275 -8.33 2.49 3.70
N ARG A 276 -8.38 3.64 4.37
CA ARG A 276 -8.21 4.95 3.72
C ARG A 276 -6.75 5.15 3.36
N TYR A 277 -5.84 4.81 4.27
CA TYR A 277 -4.40 4.79 4.00
C TYR A 277 -4.05 3.84 2.83
N ALA A 278 -4.54 2.60 2.88
CA ALA A 278 -4.26 1.58 1.87
C ALA A 278 -4.72 1.99 0.46
N ALA A 279 -5.92 2.60 0.34
CA ALA A 279 -6.43 3.11 -0.92
C ALA A 279 -5.55 4.25 -1.48
N GLU A 280 -5.14 5.19 -0.64
CA GLU A 280 -4.31 6.34 -1.04
C GLU A 280 -2.90 5.91 -1.44
N MET A 281 -2.29 4.97 -0.71
CA MET A 281 -1.02 4.35 -1.10
C MET A 281 -1.13 3.58 -2.41
N ALA A 282 -2.24 2.85 -2.62
CA ALA A 282 -2.50 2.16 -3.88
C ALA A 282 -2.63 3.14 -5.05
N CYS A 283 -3.26 4.30 -4.87
CA CYS A 283 -3.32 5.35 -5.89
C CYS A 283 -1.95 5.96 -6.22
N LEU A 284 -1.00 6.01 -5.27
CA LEU A 284 0.38 6.41 -5.55
C LEU A 284 1.17 5.34 -6.32
N LEU A 285 0.90 4.06 -6.07
CA LEU A 285 1.61 2.91 -6.67
C LEU A 285 1.04 2.49 -8.03
N ASP A 286 -0.28 2.60 -8.21
CA ASP A 286 -1.06 2.23 -9.39
C ASP A 286 -2.09 3.33 -9.71
N PRO A 287 -1.67 4.50 -10.24
CA PRO A 287 -2.58 5.61 -10.53
C PRO A 287 -3.67 5.28 -11.57
N GLY A 288 -3.46 4.26 -12.39
CA GLY A 288 -4.43 3.78 -13.38
C GLY A 288 -5.41 2.73 -12.84
N GLY A 289 -5.17 2.18 -11.64
CA GLY A 289 -5.98 1.11 -11.04
C GLY A 289 -5.92 -0.24 -11.77
N THR A 290 -4.98 -0.43 -12.69
CA THR A 290 -4.93 -1.61 -13.58
C THR A 290 -4.15 -2.78 -12.97
N LEU A 291 -3.20 -2.51 -12.06
CA LEU A 291 -2.30 -3.50 -11.47
C LEU A 291 -2.97 -4.23 -10.30
N PHE A 292 -3.61 -3.49 -9.40
CA PHE A 292 -4.29 -4.06 -8.23
C PHE A 292 -5.78 -4.30 -8.46
N GLY A 293 -6.47 -3.50 -9.27
CA GLY A 293 -7.87 -3.73 -9.67
C GLY A 293 -8.80 -4.15 -8.52
N GLY A 294 -8.75 -3.44 -7.38
CA GLY A 294 -9.56 -3.71 -6.18
C GLY A 294 -9.00 -4.77 -5.21
N ARG A 295 -7.89 -5.45 -5.53
CA ARG A 295 -7.25 -6.48 -4.67
C ARG A 295 -6.42 -5.86 -3.56
N ILE A 296 -7.08 -5.11 -2.66
CA ILE A 296 -6.46 -4.37 -1.56
C ILE A 296 -7.07 -4.83 -0.24
N ILE A 297 -6.27 -5.50 0.58
CA ILE A 297 -6.64 -5.94 1.93
C ILE A 297 -5.97 -4.99 2.92
N SER A 298 -6.79 -4.23 3.64
CA SER A 298 -6.35 -3.42 4.78
C SER A 298 -6.63 -4.13 6.11
N ASN A 299 -6.22 -3.52 7.23
CA ASN A 299 -6.52 -4.03 8.57
C ASN A 299 -8.03 -4.24 8.80
N GLN A 300 -8.89 -3.36 8.26
CA GLN A 300 -10.35 -3.51 8.39
C GLN A 300 -10.93 -4.73 7.63
N GLU A 301 -10.27 -5.15 6.55
CA GLU A 301 -10.65 -6.32 5.76
C GLU A 301 -9.98 -7.62 6.22
N SER A 302 -8.84 -7.53 6.92
CA SER A 302 -8.13 -8.66 7.52
C SER A 302 -9.02 -9.48 8.46
N THR A 303 -8.73 -10.78 8.55
CA THR A 303 -9.33 -11.69 9.54
C THR A 303 -8.68 -11.57 10.93
N ASN A 304 -7.51 -10.92 11.03
CA ASN A 304 -6.79 -10.72 12.27
C ASN A 304 -6.08 -9.34 12.30
N ALA A 305 -6.22 -8.61 13.41
CA ALA A 305 -5.68 -7.26 13.54
C ALA A 305 -4.17 -7.17 13.85
N ARG A 306 -3.48 -8.31 14.02
CA ARG A 306 -2.06 -8.39 14.41
C ARG A 306 -1.19 -9.24 13.49
N VAL A 307 -1.78 -10.16 12.73
CA VAL A 307 -1.09 -11.04 11.77
C VAL A 307 -1.89 -11.15 10.49
N LYS A 308 -1.22 -11.49 9.40
CA LYS A 308 -1.77 -11.69 8.06
C LYS A 308 -1.83 -13.20 7.77
N ASP A 309 -2.83 -13.60 7.00
CA ASP A 309 -2.96 -14.96 6.48
C ASP A 309 -3.47 -14.94 5.03
N LEU A 310 -3.30 -16.05 4.31
CA LEU A 310 -3.80 -16.24 2.95
C LEU A 310 -5.26 -16.73 2.95
N ASP A 311 -5.90 -16.85 4.10
CA ASP A 311 -7.29 -17.31 4.28
C ASP A 311 -8.31 -16.53 3.42
N ILE A 312 -8.14 -15.22 3.27
CA ILE A 312 -8.98 -14.35 2.43
C ILE A 312 -8.40 -14.06 1.04
N VAL A 313 -7.16 -14.43 0.73
CA VAL A 313 -6.59 -14.20 -0.61
C VAL A 313 -7.18 -15.20 -1.59
N LEU A 314 -7.86 -14.73 -2.65
CA LEU A 314 -8.35 -15.63 -3.70
C LEU A 314 -7.20 -16.22 -4.51
N GLY A 315 -6.95 -17.50 -4.29
CA GLY A 315 -5.91 -18.32 -4.90
C GLY A 315 -5.57 -19.47 -3.96
N ALA A 316 -4.85 -20.49 -4.44
CA ALA A 316 -4.30 -21.51 -3.56
C ALA A 316 -2.87 -21.12 -3.16
N ASP A 317 -2.54 -21.27 -1.88
CA ASP A 317 -1.26 -20.89 -1.28
C ASP A 317 -0.05 -21.49 -2.04
N SER A 318 -0.24 -22.64 -2.69
CA SER A 318 0.78 -23.29 -3.54
C SER A 318 1.16 -22.51 -4.81
N ALA A 319 0.51 -21.37 -5.09
CA ALA A 319 0.80 -20.49 -6.22
C ALA A 319 0.91 -19.00 -5.80
N VAL A 320 1.01 -18.73 -4.48
CA VAL A 320 1.12 -17.37 -3.93
C VAL A 320 2.55 -17.11 -3.46
N LEU A 321 3.15 -16.03 -3.94
CA LEU A 321 4.35 -15.43 -3.37
C LEU A 321 3.94 -14.25 -2.46
N ILE A 322 4.70 -14.00 -1.40
CA ILE A 322 4.51 -12.89 -0.47
C ILE A 322 5.81 -12.08 -0.44
N VAL A 323 5.72 -10.75 -0.51
CA VAL A 323 6.84 -9.84 -0.22
C VAL A 323 6.41 -8.93 0.93
N ASP A 324 7.16 -9.01 2.04
CA ASP A 324 6.90 -8.32 3.30
C ASP A 324 8.25 -8.16 4.04
N ASP A 325 8.43 -7.08 4.80
CA ASP A 325 9.63 -6.86 5.60
C ASP A 325 9.60 -7.64 6.94
N THR A 326 8.40 -8.05 7.38
CA THR A 326 8.13 -8.59 8.70
C THR A 326 7.64 -10.04 8.63
N ASP A 327 8.57 -10.98 8.83
CA ASP A 327 8.24 -12.41 8.99
C ASP A 327 7.21 -12.71 10.08
N ARG A 328 7.28 -12.01 11.22
CA ARG A 328 6.39 -12.23 12.37
C ARG A 328 4.90 -12.02 12.10
N VAL A 329 4.52 -11.26 11.07
CA VAL A 329 3.10 -11.11 10.70
C VAL A 329 2.59 -12.24 9.82
N TRP A 330 3.45 -13.16 9.35
CA TRP A 330 3.07 -14.31 8.50
C TRP A 330 3.36 -15.68 9.17
N PRO A 331 2.88 -15.96 10.40
CA PRO A 331 3.29 -17.13 11.18
C PRO A 331 3.03 -18.47 10.47
N ASN A 332 1.97 -18.55 9.66
CA ASN A 332 1.57 -19.77 8.94
C ASN A 332 2.17 -19.86 7.52
N ASN A 333 2.67 -18.75 6.98
CA ASN A 333 2.96 -18.58 5.55
C ASN A 333 4.44 -18.25 5.25
N LEU A 334 5.36 -18.52 6.19
CA LEU A 334 6.79 -18.24 6.06
C LEU A 334 7.45 -18.90 4.83
N ARG A 335 6.93 -20.02 4.33
CA ARG A 335 7.43 -20.68 3.11
C ARG A 335 7.05 -19.95 1.81
N ASN A 336 6.11 -19.02 1.87
CA ASN A 336 5.70 -18.18 0.74
C ASN A 336 6.42 -16.82 0.75
N LEU A 337 7.14 -16.50 1.83
CA LEU A 337 7.66 -15.17 2.12
C LEU A 337 9.07 -14.94 1.55
N ILE A 338 9.13 -14.07 0.54
CA ILE A 338 10.34 -13.37 0.13
C ILE A 338 10.51 -12.17 1.07
N LYS A 339 11.22 -12.39 2.18
CA LYS A 339 11.49 -11.32 3.15
C LYS A 339 12.43 -10.28 2.55
N VAL A 340 12.01 -9.01 2.55
CA VAL A 340 12.83 -7.88 2.11
C VAL A 340 13.40 -7.11 3.32
N ASP A 341 14.52 -6.43 3.18
CA ASP A 341 14.99 -5.51 4.22
C ASP A 341 14.07 -4.28 4.32
N ARG A 342 13.89 -3.76 5.55
CA ARG A 342 13.05 -2.58 5.81
C ARG A 342 13.55 -1.33 5.12
N TYR A 343 12.65 -0.66 4.41
CA TYR A 343 12.86 0.67 3.86
C TYR A 343 12.56 1.76 4.89
N HIS A 344 13.61 2.46 5.34
CA HIS A 344 13.53 3.59 6.26
C HIS A 344 14.05 4.86 5.58
N PHE A 345 13.13 5.62 4.97
CA PHE A 345 13.45 6.92 4.37
C PHE A 345 13.50 8.03 5.43
N PHE A 346 12.49 8.09 6.30
CA PHE A 346 12.36 9.09 7.36
C PHE A 346 13.10 8.67 8.64
N LYS A 347 13.76 9.64 9.30
CA LYS A 347 14.55 9.43 10.54
C LYS A 347 13.74 8.77 11.65
N GLN A 348 12.56 9.32 11.92
CA GLN A 348 11.67 8.85 12.99
C GLN A 348 11.24 7.38 12.80
N SER A 349 11.15 6.93 11.54
CA SER A 349 10.86 5.52 11.23
C SER A 349 12.01 4.60 11.65
N ALA A 350 13.27 4.95 11.39
CA ALA A 350 14.41 4.13 11.80
C ALA A 350 14.55 4.01 13.34
N LEU A 351 14.29 5.11 14.05
CA LEU A 351 14.34 5.17 15.52
C LEU A 351 13.35 4.19 16.17
N GLY A 352 12.12 4.10 15.65
CA GLY A 352 11.08 3.21 16.19
C GLY A 352 11.47 1.72 16.17
N PHE A 353 12.26 1.29 15.17
CA PHE A 353 12.75 -0.09 15.06
C PHE A 353 14.12 -0.32 15.72
N ARG A 354 14.64 0.66 16.46
CA ARG A 354 15.99 0.66 17.07
C ARG A 354 17.11 0.33 16.07
N GLN A 355 16.95 0.69 14.79
CA GLN A 355 18.04 0.56 13.82
C GLN A 355 19.07 1.66 14.08
N PRO A 356 20.33 1.32 14.43
CA PRO A 356 21.37 2.33 14.60
C PRO A 356 21.71 2.95 13.25
N GLY A 357 21.73 4.29 13.16
CA GLY A 357 22.20 5.12 12.04
C GLY A 357 22.31 4.43 10.66
N ALA A 358 21.45 4.69 9.69
CA ALA A 358 20.79 5.95 9.41
C ALA A 358 19.69 5.72 8.36
N SER A 359 18.58 6.43 8.48
CA SER A 359 17.56 6.54 7.42
C SER A 359 18.15 7.17 6.16
N VAL A 360 17.44 7.09 5.02
CA VAL A 360 17.89 7.77 3.78
C VAL A 360 18.11 9.27 4.01
N ALA A 361 17.22 9.93 4.77
CA ALA A 361 17.35 11.34 5.14
C ALA A 361 18.60 11.67 5.98
N GLU A 362 19.19 10.69 6.67
CA GLU A 362 20.45 10.83 7.43
C GLU A 362 21.69 10.39 6.62
N LYS A 363 21.52 9.59 5.56
CA LYS A 363 22.61 9.12 4.67
C LYS A 363 22.94 10.11 3.56
N ASN A 364 22.88 11.42 3.84
CA ASN A 364 22.96 12.50 2.85
C ASN A 364 21.97 12.33 1.69
N TRP A 365 20.76 11.81 1.97
CA TRP A 365 19.69 11.57 1.00
C TRP A 365 20.05 10.57 -0.11
N ARG A 366 21.06 9.73 0.12
CA ARG A 366 21.42 8.60 -0.74
C ARG A 366 20.49 7.41 -0.49
N ASP A 367 19.58 7.23 -1.44
CA ASP A 367 18.52 6.22 -1.46
C ASP A 367 19.06 4.85 -1.92
N GLU A 368 18.20 3.82 -2.00
CA GLU A 368 18.55 2.58 -2.71
C GLU A 368 18.69 2.83 -4.24
N GLY A 369 19.48 2.01 -4.93
CA GLY A 369 19.64 2.09 -6.39
C GLY A 369 20.54 3.24 -6.84
N ASP A 370 20.09 4.00 -7.85
CA ASP A 370 20.88 4.95 -8.65
C ASP A 370 21.65 6.01 -7.85
N ASN A 371 21.27 6.26 -6.59
CA ASN A 371 21.92 7.23 -5.70
C ASN A 371 22.54 6.61 -4.43
N GLY A 372 22.65 5.28 -4.29
CA GLY A 372 23.22 4.67 -3.08
C GLY A 372 23.43 3.15 -3.08
N THR A 373 22.77 2.44 -2.16
CA THR A 373 23.06 1.01 -1.86
C THR A 373 22.25 0.04 -2.72
N ARG A 374 22.48 -1.28 -2.53
CA ARG A 374 21.75 -2.40 -3.17
C ARG A 374 20.26 -2.12 -3.43
N ALA A 375 19.83 -2.34 -4.66
CA ALA A 375 18.47 -2.10 -5.15
C ALA A 375 17.51 -3.25 -4.77
N GLN A 376 16.91 -3.19 -3.58
CA GLN A 376 16.21 -4.34 -2.98
C GLN A 376 15.03 -4.84 -3.83
N LEU A 377 14.24 -3.96 -4.46
CA LEU A 377 13.13 -4.39 -5.32
C LEU A 377 13.59 -5.08 -6.61
N ARG A 378 14.82 -4.80 -7.08
CA ARG A 378 15.43 -5.52 -8.21
C ARG A 378 15.83 -6.94 -7.80
N ASP A 379 16.39 -7.11 -6.60
CA ASP A 379 16.67 -8.43 -6.03
C ASP A 379 15.40 -9.25 -5.80
N VAL A 380 14.34 -8.64 -5.24
CA VAL A 380 13.03 -9.30 -5.07
C VAL A 380 12.44 -9.73 -6.43
N LEU A 381 12.55 -8.90 -7.48
CA LEU A 381 12.09 -9.27 -8.82
C LEU A 381 12.88 -10.46 -9.39
N LEU A 382 14.19 -10.55 -9.15
CA LEU A 382 15.00 -11.70 -9.57
C LEU A 382 14.54 -13.00 -8.90
N VAL A 383 14.18 -12.95 -7.61
CA VAL A 383 13.61 -14.10 -6.89
C VAL A 383 12.25 -14.51 -7.48
N ILE A 384 11.34 -13.54 -7.67
CA ILE A 384 10.02 -13.77 -8.29
C ILE A 384 10.17 -14.36 -9.70
N ALA A 385 11.06 -13.82 -10.52
CA ALA A 385 11.32 -14.32 -11.88
C ALA A 385 11.90 -15.74 -11.88
N SER A 386 12.79 -16.06 -10.94
CA SER A 386 13.32 -17.42 -10.79
C SER A 386 12.23 -18.42 -10.36
N ALA A 387 11.43 -18.07 -9.34
CA ALA A 387 10.32 -18.90 -8.88
C ALA A 387 9.27 -19.10 -9.98
N HIS A 388 8.90 -18.04 -10.72
CA HIS A 388 8.00 -18.12 -11.87
C HIS A 388 8.53 -19.05 -12.98
N ARG A 389 9.78 -18.85 -13.41
CA ARG A 389 10.43 -19.68 -14.45
C ARG A 389 10.49 -21.16 -14.05
N LEU A 390 10.79 -21.46 -12.79
CA LEU A 390 10.78 -22.83 -12.26
C LEU A 390 9.36 -23.39 -12.19
N PHE A 391 8.40 -22.62 -11.67
CA PHE A 391 7.00 -23.04 -11.58
C PHE A 391 6.38 -23.32 -12.96
N PHE A 392 6.75 -22.56 -13.99
CA PHE A 392 6.27 -22.73 -15.37
C PHE A 392 7.22 -23.54 -16.28
N ALA A 393 8.27 -24.15 -15.73
CA ALA A 393 9.24 -24.94 -16.50
C ALA A 393 8.56 -26.06 -17.32
N GLY A 394 8.88 -26.13 -18.61
CA GLY A 394 8.22 -27.02 -19.59
C GLY A 394 6.99 -26.42 -20.27
N THR A 395 6.70 -25.12 -20.08
CA THR A 395 5.64 -24.37 -20.77
C THR A 395 6.17 -23.06 -21.34
N ASP A 396 5.51 -22.53 -22.37
CA ASP A 396 5.91 -21.27 -23.03
C ASP A 396 5.90 -20.07 -22.07
N ALA A 397 5.04 -20.12 -21.03
CA ALA A 397 4.96 -19.08 -20.00
C ALA A 397 6.29 -18.88 -19.24
N SER A 398 7.16 -19.90 -19.18
CA SER A 398 8.49 -19.81 -18.55
C SER A 398 9.34 -18.65 -19.11
N GLY A 399 9.20 -18.35 -20.41
CA GLY A 399 9.96 -17.27 -21.07
C GLY A 399 9.55 -15.85 -20.64
N LYS A 400 8.37 -15.68 -20.01
CA LYS A 400 7.91 -14.37 -19.50
C LYS A 400 8.86 -13.81 -18.46
N ALA A 401 9.49 -14.66 -17.65
CA ALA A 401 10.47 -14.25 -16.63
C ALA A 401 11.63 -13.45 -17.23
N ASP A 402 12.22 -13.92 -18.32
CA ASP A 402 13.34 -13.24 -18.97
C ASP A 402 12.89 -11.94 -19.67
N GLU A 403 11.65 -11.88 -20.16
CA GLU A 403 11.07 -10.67 -20.75
C GLU A 403 10.79 -9.58 -19.71
N ALA A 404 10.19 -9.94 -18.57
CA ALA A 404 9.94 -9.03 -17.46
C ALA A 404 11.26 -8.43 -16.93
N LEU A 405 12.32 -9.24 -16.78
CA LEU A 405 13.64 -8.77 -16.37
C LEU A 405 14.30 -7.86 -17.42
N ARG A 406 14.18 -8.16 -18.72
CA ARG A 406 14.64 -7.27 -19.80
C ARG A 406 13.88 -5.94 -19.81
N SER A 407 12.57 -5.94 -19.55
CA SER A 407 11.78 -4.71 -19.51
C SER A 407 12.09 -3.89 -18.26
N PHE A 408 12.25 -4.52 -17.10
CA PHE A 408 12.70 -3.83 -15.88
C PHE A 408 14.03 -3.12 -16.11
N LYS A 409 15.03 -3.81 -16.68
CA LYS A 409 16.33 -3.21 -16.97
C LYS A 409 16.25 -2.08 -18.01
N ARG A 410 15.45 -2.23 -19.07
CA ARG A 410 15.21 -1.14 -20.04
C ARG A 410 14.59 0.09 -19.39
N ASP A 411 13.65 -0.10 -18.46
CA ASP A 411 13.04 1.00 -17.70
C ASP A 411 14.03 1.59 -16.68
N GLU A 412 14.97 0.80 -16.14
CA GLU A 412 16.12 1.22 -15.32
C GLU A 412 17.02 2.17 -16.14
N ASP A 413 17.62 1.67 -17.24
CA ASP A 413 18.54 2.39 -18.12
C ASP A 413 17.89 3.58 -18.87
N GLY A 414 16.61 3.46 -19.25
CA GLY A 414 15.91 4.44 -20.11
C GLY A 414 15.63 5.79 -19.44
N GLU A 415 15.60 5.84 -18.10
CA GLU A 415 15.39 7.09 -17.35
C GLU A 415 16.66 7.96 -17.31
N GLU A 416 17.81 7.42 -17.71
CA GLU A 416 19.09 8.13 -17.86
C GLU A 416 19.20 8.89 -19.20
N THR A 417 18.36 8.54 -20.20
CA THR A 417 18.39 9.13 -21.55
C THR A 417 17.17 10.00 -21.89
N ALA A 418 16.12 9.98 -21.07
CA ALA A 418 14.88 10.74 -21.27
C ALA A 418 14.99 12.25 -20.89
N SER A 419 16.11 12.89 -21.25
CA SER A 419 16.29 14.35 -21.21
C SER A 419 16.33 14.97 -22.61
N ALA A 420 15.53 14.44 -23.54
CA ALA A 420 15.21 15.09 -24.81
C ALA A 420 13.90 14.56 -25.41
N THR A 421 13.20 15.45 -26.12
CA THR A 421 12.02 15.19 -26.99
C THR A 421 10.65 15.10 -26.29
N ARG A 422 9.90 16.20 -26.41
CA ARG A 422 8.44 16.27 -26.17
C ARG A 422 7.68 15.50 -27.27
N PRO A 423 6.50 14.92 -27.00
CA PRO A 423 5.56 14.57 -28.06
C PRO A 423 4.95 15.85 -28.67
N GLU A 424 4.91 15.92 -30.00
CA GLU A 424 4.23 17.01 -30.71
C GLU A 424 2.70 16.88 -30.61
N THR A 425 2.03 18.01 -30.44
CA THR A 425 0.57 18.11 -30.43
C THR A 425 0.02 18.04 -31.85
N ALA A 426 -0.65 16.94 -32.21
CA ALA A 426 -1.42 16.85 -33.45
C ALA A 426 -2.65 17.78 -33.38
N ARG A 427 -2.82 18.63 -34.42
CA ARG A 427 -3.93 19.59 -34.53
C ARG A 427 -5.20 18.93 -35.09
N THR A 428 -6.35 19.48 -34.69
CA THR A 428 -7.66 19.25 -35.28
C THR A 428 -7.77 19.78 -36.71
N GLU A 429 -8.28 18.97 -37.63
CA GLU A 429 -9.08 19.40 -38.79
C GLU A 429 -10.30 18.47 -38.98
N THR A 430 -11.34 18.98 -39.64
CA THR A 430 -12.71 18.44 -39.58
C THR A 430 -13.25 17.96 -40.94
N SER A 431 -14.13 16.95 -40.93
CA SER A 431 -15.15 16.58 -41.95
C SER A 431 -14.67 16.31 -43.39
N GLU A 432 -15.00 15.19 -44.04
CA GLU A 432 -16.36 14.83 -44.49
C GLU A 432 -16.57 13.32 -44.71
N SER A 433 -17.81 12.93 -45.01
CA SER A 433 -18.32 11.54 -44.98
C SER A 433 -18.61 10.92 -46.35
N VAL A 434 -18.22 9.65 -46.55
CA VAL A 434 -18.82 8.74 -47.56
C VAL A 434 -18.98 7.32 -47.00
N GLN A 435 -20.06 6.64 -47.37
CA GLN A 435 -20.48 5.34 -46.83
C GLN A 435 -19.77 4.13 -47.47
N GLY A 436 -19.51 3.11 -46.63
CA GLY A 436 -19.85 1.71 -46.94
C GLY A 436 -18.88 0.85 -47.75
N LYS A 437 -18.26 -0.13 -47.07
CA LYS A 437 -18.38 -1.57 -47.39
C LYS A 437 -17.62 -2.45 -46.41
N ASP A 438 -18.17 -3.64 -46.16
CA ASP A 438 -17.58 -4.68 -45.32
C ASP A 438 -16.21 -5.13 -45.83
N LYS A 439 -15.31 -5.43 -44.89
CA LYS A 439 -14.21 -6.39 -45.06
C LYS A 439 -13.58 -6.73 -43.72
N ASP A 440 -13.48 -8.03 -43.45
CA ASP A 440 -12.80 -8.58 -42.28
C ASP A 440 -11.35 -8.07 -42.19
N LYS A 441 -10.94 -7.69 -40.99
CA LYS A 441 -9.54 -7.43 -40.64
C LYS A 441 -9.22 -7.92 -39.24
N ASP A 442 -8.50 -9.03 -39.21
CA ASP A 442 -7.53 -9.46 -38.19
C ASP A 442 -7.14 -8.40 -37.15
N ASP A 443 -7.68 -8.53 -35.93
CA ASP A 443 -7.15 -7.87 -34.74
C ASP A 443 -5.88 -8.62 -34.26
N SER A 444 -4.75 -8.28 -34.88
CA SER A 444 -3.43 -8.73 -34.47
C SER A 444 -2.90 -7.88 -33.30
N VAL A 445 -3.57 -7.97 -32.15
CA VAL A 445 -3.11 -7.40 -30.88
C VAL A 445 -2.48 -8.51 -30.03
N LEU A 446 -1.20 -8.35 -29.69
CA LEU A 446 -0.32 -9.22 -28.89
C LEU A 446 -1.05 -10.32 -28.10
N GLY A 447 -1.09 -11.52 -28.68
CA GLY A 447 -1.87 -12.64 -28.15
C GLY A 447 -1.34 -13.14 -26.81
N ASN A 448 -2.10 -12.92 -25.73
CA ASN A 448 -2.02 -13.73 -24.52
C ASN A 448 -2.51 -15.15 -24.85
N ALA A 449 -1.64 -15.96 -25.45
CA ALA A 449 -1.90 -17.37 -25.73
C ALA A 449 -2.17 -18.08 -24.40
N LYS A 450 -3.43 -18.47 -24.19
CA LYS A 450 -3.88 -19.20 -23.00
C LYS A 450 -3.22 -20.58 -23.01
N LEU A 451 -2.62 -20.98 -21.88
CA LEU A 451 -1.95 -22.28 -21.78
C LEU A 451 -2.94 -23.43 -22.08
N PRO A 452 -2.51 -24.51 -22.77
CA PRO A 452 -3.36 -25.65 -23.05
C PRO A 452 -3.70 -26.43 -21.77
N ASP A 453 -4.88 -27.04 -21.73
CA ASP A 453 -5.38 -27.75 -20.54
C ASP A 453 -4.46 -28.90 -20.07
N SER A 454 -3.68 -29.50 -20.98
CA SER A 454 -2.66 -30.52 -20.64
C SER A 454 -1.50 -29.96 -19.82
N ALA A 455 -1.10 -28.70 -20.05
CA ALA A 455 -0.09 -28.02 -19.24
C ALA A 455 -0.66 -27.66 -17.87
N LEU A 456 -1.93 -27.23 -17.80
CA LEU A 456 -2.60 -26.88 -16.55
C LEU A 456 -2.60 -28.04 -15.54
N GLU A 457 -2.84 -29.27 -15.98
CA GLU A 457 -2.85 -30.43 -15.08
C GLU A 457 -1.48 -30.69 -14.44
N THR A 458 -0.40 -30.42 -15.17
CA THR A 458 0.98 -30.49 -14.64
C THR A 458 1.30 -29.32 -13.71
N LEU A 459 0.73 -28.14 -13.93
CA LEU A 459 0.93 -26.96 -13.08
C LEU A 459 0.08 -27.01 -11.79
N ARG A 460 -1.05 -27.72 -11.80
CA ARG A 460 -1.94 -27.86 -10.64
C ARG A 460 -1.27 -28.54 -9.45
N SER A 461 -0.42 -29.53 -9.70
CA SER A 461 0.33 -30.28 -8.68
C SER A 461 1.61 -29.59 -8.21
N ARG A 462 2.03 -28.49 -8.84
CA ARG A 462 3.21 -27.72 -8.41
C ARG A 462 2.89 -26.81 -7.22
N ASP A 463 3.90 -26.63 -6.39
CA ASP A 463 3.88 -25.79 -5.21
C ASP A 463 5.07 -24.82 -5.23
N VAL A 464 4.78 -23.53 -5.19
CA VAL A 464 5.82 -22.48 -5.18
C VAL A 464 6.66 -22.50 -3.90
N ARG A 465 6.18 -23.15 -2.83
CA ARG A 465 6.85 -23.30 -1.52
C ARG A 465 7.97 -24.36 -1.52
N GLU A 466 8.18 -25.03 -2.65
CA GLU A 466 9.26 -26.00 -2.88
C GLU A 466 10.42 -25.42 -3.71
N LEU A 467 10.30 -24.15 -4.15
CA LEU A 467 11.22 -23.43 -5.05
C LEU A 467 12.10 -22.42 -4.29
#